data_AF-A0A5A8E6F8-F1
#
_entry.id   AF-A0A5A8E6F8-F1
#
_cell.length_a   1.000
_cell.length_b   1.000
_cell.length_c   1.000
_cell.angle_alpha   90.00
_cell.angle_beta   90.00
_cell.angle_gamma   90.00
#
_symmetry.space_group_name_H-M   'P 1'
#
loop_
_entity.id
_entity.type
_entity.pdbx_description
1 polymer ?
#
loop_
_entity_poly.entity_id
_entity_poly.type
_entity_poly.pdbx_seq_one_letter_code
_entity_poly.pdbx_strand_id
1 'polypeptide(L)'
;MALVALLVALAIACASAKTATLAPGGALREVPFFRIKHVTRPMVVVYYDSDLADPREVSMALQVAVAASKRVPSFSFFKCDTAASSNSDQAEESMLRGGVFIFSRTPHDGIDEFLLPLEVDHLVRYLHLRGVVGNPADIVPFTGEADLAALLDPRGPRPRAVLARFGASWCAFCARMDRVIEAAATFFRGRVHVVDIDCSAASDGFCERIGVQSIPDLIILSVAREADVGAEAWAGTGLPHGGNWAEDPIVALPAGFREYRANWTGARSLAGLEWALHTHRRFLTRDHAAQGAAAEVAFDVRGEDAAGVKSLFELDGVDAGLQLADYGAFDDASAEEADAALAEALHIAAGRAAAARGQANAQAEVRADGSQQPGEADEEDDDDEAAEWAAVGDGSEAVLF
;
A
#
# COMPACT_ATOMS: atom_id res chain seq x y z
N MET A 1 -20.05 22.97 -43.74
CA MET A 1 -20.04 23.63 -42.41
C MET A 1 -20.92 22.91 -41.39
N ALA A 2 -22.15 22.49 -41.71
CA ALA A 2 -23.02 21.78 -40.75
C ALA A 2 -22.41 20.49 -40.16
N LEU A 3 -21.71 19.68 -40.96
CA LEU A 3 -21.04 18.45 -40.48
C LEU A 3 -19.91 18.75 -39.48
N VAL A 4 -19.16 19.84 -39.69
CA VAL A 4 -18.08 20.26 -38.79
C VAL A 4 -18.66 20.75 -37.47
N ALA A 5 -19.77 21.52 -37.51
CA ALA A 5 -20.47 21.96 -36.30
C ALA A 5 -21.05 20.77 -35.51
N LEU A 6 -21.59 19.76 -36.19
CA LEU A 6 -22.10 18.55 -35.55
C LEU A 6 -20.98 17.73 -34.90
N LEU A 7 -19.83 17.59 -35.57
CA LEU A 7 -18.67 16.87 -35.01
C LEU A 7 -18.06 17.62 -33.83
N VAL A 8 -18.00 18.95 -33.87
CA VAL A 8 -17.56 19.78 -32.73
C VAL A 8 -18.56 19.67 -31.57
N ALA A 9 -19.86 19.71 -31.83
CA ALA A 9 -20.88 19.52 -30.81
C ALA A 9 -20.84 18.11 -30.19
N LEU A 10 -20.60 17.06 -30.99
CA LEU A 10 -20.43 15.69 -30.49
C LEU A 10 -19.15 15.55 -29.66
N ALA A 11 -18.04 16.16 -30.10
CA ALA A 11 -16.79 16.15 -29.36
C ALA A 11 -16.92 16.89 -28.02
N ILE A 12 -17.62 18.03 -27.99
CA ILE A 12 -17.92 18.79 -26.77
C ILE A 12 -18.86 17.99 -25.86
N ALA A 13 -19.90 17.33 -26.40
CA ALA A 13 -20.81 16.48 -25.62
C ALA A 13 -20.10 15.25 -25.04
N CYS A 14 -19.21 14.60 -25.80
CA CYS A 14 -18.38 13.50 -25.32
C CYS A 14 -17.35 13.94 -24.28
N ALA A 15 -16.80 15.15 -24.39
CA ALA A 15 -15.92 15.73 -23.37
C ALA A 15 -16.69 16.14 -22.09
N SER A 16 -17.96 16.51 -22.23
CA SER A 16 -18.82 16.96 -21.12
C SER A 16 -19.50 15.82 -20.33
N ALA A 17 -19.44 14.58 -20.82
CA ALA A 17 -19.85 13.38 -20.07
C ALA A 17 -18.74 12.84 -19.14
N LYS A 18 -17.80 13.70 -18.75
CA LYS A 18 -17.12 13.56 -17.45
C LYS A 18 -18.20 13.73 -16.39
N THR A 19 -18.83 12.63 -16.03
CA THR A 19 -19.68 12.50 -14.84
C THR A 19 -18.96 13.19 -13.70
N ALA A 20 -19.44 14.38 -13.33
CA ALA A 20 -18.83 15.19 -12.31
C ALA A 20 -18.75 14.35 -11.03
N THR A 21 -17.52 14.01 -10.68
CA THR A 21 -17.18 13.19 -9.52
C THR A 21 -17.51 13.91 -8.22
N LEU A 22 -17.40 15.23 -8.26
CA LEU A 22 -17.70 16.12 -7.16
C LEU A 22 -19.09 16.71 -7.34
N ALA A 23 -19.84 16.79 -6.25
CA ALA A 23 -21.04 17.59 -6.18
C ALA A 23 -20.71 19.08 -6.39
N PRO A 24 -21.67 19.92 -6.79
CA PRO A 24 -21.52 21.38 -6.71
C PRO A 24 -21.01 21.76 -5.31
N GLY A 25 -19.82 22.38 -5.23
CA GLY A 25 -19.13 22.65 -3.96
C GLY A 25 -17.90 21.79 -3.68
N GLY A 26 -17.55 20.84 -4.55
CA GLY A 26 -16.30 20.08 -4.45
C GLY A 26 -16.32 18.91 -3.45
N ALA A 27 -17.49 18.57 -2.90
CA ALA A 27 -17.69 17.42 -2.02
C ALA A 27 -17.81 16.11 -2.81
N LEU A 28 -17.42 14.99 -2.21
CA LEU A 28 -17.64 13.66 -2.79
C LEU A 28 -19.14 13.37 -2.90
N ARG A 29 -19.54 12.79 -4.03
CA ARG A 29 -20.93 12.36 -4.25
C ARG A 29 -21.23 11.09 -3.45
N GLU A 30 -22.32 11.11 -2.71
CA GLU A 30 -22.89 9.93 -2.06
C GLU A 30 -23.34 8.90 -3.12
N VAL A 31 -23.03 7.63 -2.90
CA VAL A 31 -23.46 6.54 -3.79
C VAL A 31 -23.98 5.37 -2.95
N PRO A 32 -25.18 4.83 -3.25
CA PRO A 32 -25.66 3.66 -2.55
C PRO A 32 -24.86 2.42 -2.96
N PHE A 33 -24.72 1.47 -2.05
CA PHE A 33 -23.86 0.30 -2.18
C PHE A 33 -24.09 -0.48 -3.48
N PHE A 34 -25.36 -0.70 -3.84
CA PHE A 34 -25.73 -1.46 -5.04
C PHE A 34 -25.24 -0.82 -6.35
N ARG A 35 -25.08 0.52 -6.40
CA ARG A 35 -24.60 1.20 -7.62
C ARG A 35 -23.10 1.04 -7.83
N ILE A 36 -22.33 0.82 -6.77
CA ILE A 36 -20.87 0.67 -6.83
C ILE A 36 -20.49 -0.56 -7.67
N LYS A 37 -21.29 -1.63 -7.61
CA LYS A 37 -21.08 -2.87 -8.38
C LYS A 37 -21.13 -2.65 -9.90
N HIS A 38 -21.85 -1.64 -10.37
CA HIS A 38 -22.09 -1.42 -11.81
C HIS A 38 -21.19 -0.36 -12.46
N VAL A 39 -20.35 0.34 -11.69
CA VAL A 39 -19.47 1.35 -12.26
C VAL A 39 -18.30 0.66 -12.99
N THR A 40 -18.15 0.98 -14.28
CA THR A 40 -17.15 0.37 -15.19
C THR A 40 -15.86 1.17 -15.32
N ARG A 41 -15.80 2.38 -14.74
CA ARG A 41 -14.61 3.24 -14.73
C ARG A 41 -13.79 3.01 -13.46
N PRO A 42 -12.48 3.33 -13.46
CA PRO A 42 -11.69 3.37 -12.25
C PRO A 42 -12.37 4.26 -11.20
N MET A 43 -12.51 3.77 -9.98
CA MET A 43 -13.16 4.51 -8.91
C MET A 43 -12.49 4.30 -7.55
N VAL A 44 -12.76 5.21 -6.63
CA VAL A 44 -12.41 5.17 -5.22
C VAL A 44 -13.69 5.41 -4.44
N VAL A 45 -13.93 4.61 -3.40
CA VAL A 45 -15.06 4.80 -2.51
C VAL A 45 -14.54 4.88 -1.08
N VAL A 46 -14.90 5.95 -0.38
CA VAL A 46 -14.73 6.06 1.07
C VAL A 46 -16.00 5.52 1.72
N TYR A 47 -15.94 4.33 2.30
CA TYR A 47 -17.01 3.78 3.13
C TYR A 47 -16.79 4.25 4.57
N TYR A 48 -17.86 4.66 5.23
CA TYR A 48 -17.83 5.03 6.63
C TYR A 48 -19.15 4.70 7.30
N ASP A 49 -19.12 4.37 8.57
CA ASP A 49 -20.30 4.10 9.39
C ASP A 49 -20.63 5.36 10.20
N SER A 50 -21.66 6.12 9.85
CA SER A 50 -21.95 7.39 10.54
C SER A 50 -22.44 7.22 11.99
N ASP A 51 -22.92 6.03 12.37
CA ASP A 51 -23.38 5.74 13.72
C ASP A 51 -22.22 5.33 14.64
N LEU A 52 -21.18 4.70 14.08
CA LEU A 52 -20.12 4.04 14.87
C LEU A 52 -18.71 4.59 14.65
N ALA A 53 -18.38 5.15 13.48
CA ALA A 53 -17.03 5.63 13.19
C ALA A 53 -16.74 6.98 13.88
N ASP A 54 -15.47 7.23 14.24
CA ASP A 54 -15.04 8.53 14.76
C ASP A 54 -15.28 9.63 13.71
N PRO A 55 -16.09 10.66 14.01
CA PRO A 55 -16.34 11.76 13.07
C PRO A 55 -15.08 12.48 12.59
N ARG A 56 -14.01 12.50 13.40
CA ARG A 56 -12.71 13.08 13.03
C ARG A 56 -12.05 12.25 11.92
N GLU A 57 -12.04 10.93 12.05
CA GLU A 57 -11.48 10.02 11.03
C GLU A 57 -12.28 10.09 9.72
N VAL A 58 -13.61 10.13 9.81
CA VAL A 58 -14.49 10.30 8.64
C VAL A 58 -14.17 11.62 7.92
N SER A 59 -14.09 12.72 8.66
CA SER A 59 -13.76 14.04 8.10
C SER A 59 -12.38 14.03 7.42
N MET A 60 -11.37 13.46 8.06
CA MET A 60 -10.02 13.34 7.50
C MET A 60 -10.00 12.53 6.21
N ALA A 61 -10.65 11.35 6.19
CA ALA A 61 -10.70 10.48 5.02
C ALA A 61 -11.39 11.15 3.82
N LEU A 62 -12.52 11.82 4.07
CA LEU A 62 -13.24 12.56 3.05
C LEU A 62 -12.41 13.72 2.51
N GLN A 63 -11.71 14.48 3.36
CA GLN A 63 -10.82 15.57 2.91
C GLN A 63 -9.66 15.05 2.07
N VAL A 64 -9.02 13.96 2.49
CA VAL A 64 -7.92 13.32 1.74
C VAL A 64 -8.41 12.85 0.36
N ALA A 65 -9.57 12.19 0.30
CA ALA A 65 -10.16 11.73 -0.95
C ALA A 65 -10.58 12.88 -1.88
N VAL A 66 -11.15 13.98 -1.35
CA VAL A 66 -11.44 15.20 -2.13
C VAL A 66 -10.14 15.79 -2.71
N ALA A 67 -9.09 15.91 -1.90
CA ALA A 67 -7.81 16.44 -2.36
C ALA A 67 -7.15 15.55 -3.41
N ALA A 68 -7.18 14.22 -3.23
CA ALA A 68 -6.68 13.25 -4.20
C ALA A 68 -7.45 13.29 -5.52
N SER A 69 -8.78 13.48 -5.48
CA SER A 69 -9.63 13.56 -6.68
C SER A 69 -9.24 14.68 -7.64
N LYS A 70 -8.66 15.76 -7.11
CA LYS A 70 -8.14 16.89 -7.92
C LYS A 70 -6.84 16.53 -8.63
N ARG A 71 -6.06 15.58 -8.10
CA ARG A 71 -4.74 15.17 -8.59
C ARG A 71 -4.78 13.93 -9.47
N VAL A 72 -5.82 13.09 -9.34
CA VAL A 72 -5.97 11.84 -10.10
C VAL A 72 -7.33 11.82 -10.83
N PRO A 73 -7.51 12.66 -11.88
CA PRO A 73 -8.80 12.80 -12.56
C PRO A 73 -9.21 11.56 -13.38
N SER A 74 -8.34 10.56 -13.51
CA SER A 74 -8.65 9.27 -14.12
C SER A 74 -9.54 8.38 -13.23
N PHE A 75 -9.66 8.69 -11.94
CA PHE A 75 -10.53 7.98 -11.00
C PHE A 75 -11.77 8.80 -10.65
N SER A 76 -12.90 8.11 -10.49
CA SER A 76 -14.10 8.68 -9.88
C SER A 76 -14.11 8.40 -8.39
N PHE A 77 -14.30 9.40 -7.55
CA PHE A 77 -14.33 9.34 -6.10
C PHE A 77 -15.77 9.47 -5.61
N PHE A 78 -16.14 8.58 -4.71
CA PHE A 78 -17.45 8.54 -4.07
C PHE A 78 -17.29 8.36 -2.57
N LYS A 79 -18.39 8.56 -1.87
CA LYS A 79 -18.53 8.17 -0.47
C LYS A 79 -19.80 7.36 -0.29
N CYS A 80 -19.80 6.47 0.70
CA CYS A 80 -20.90 5.58 1.01
C CYS A 80 -21.03 5.44 2.52
N ASP A 81 -22.08 6.02 3.08
CA ASP A 81 -22.47 5.81 4.48
C ASP A 81 -23.06 4.42 4.67
N THR A 82 -22.41 3.56 5.44
CA THR A 82 -22.81 2.18 5.67
C THR A 82 -23.91 2.04 6.72
N ALA A 83 -24.15 3.06 7.54
CA ALA A 83 -25.25 3.10 8.51
C ALA A 83 -26.59 3.49 7.87
N ALA A 84 -26.55 4.15 6.70
CA ALA A 84 -27.76 4.51 5.97
C ALA A 84 -28.61 3.27 5.66
N SER A 85 -29.92 3.35 5.90
CA SER A 85 -30.86 2.23 5.73
C SER A 85 -30.89 1.63 4.32
N SER A 86 -30.46 2.39 3.30
CA SER A 86 -30.33 1.89 1.92
C SER A 86 -29.07 1.04 1.67
N ASN A 87 -28.14 1.00 2.63
CA ASN A 87 -26.82 0.36 2.51
C ASN A 87 -26.54 -0.66 3.63
N SER A 88 -27.27 -0.61 4.75
CA SER A 88 -26.97 -1.33 5.99
C SER A 88 -26.86 -2.86 5.82
N ASP A 89 -27.75 -3.45 5.02
CA ASP A 89 -27.79 -4.89 4.78
C ASP A 89 -26.55 -5.34 4.01
N GLN A 90 -26.19 -4.62 2.93
CA GLN A 90 -25.01 -4.98 2.13
C GLN A 90 -23.70 -4.65 2.84
N ALA A 91 -23.68 -3.61 3.68
CA ALA A 91 -22.53 -3.29 4.50
C ALA A 91 -22.28 -4.39 5.55
N GLU A 92 -23.33 -4.94 6.14
CA GLU A 92 -23.25 -6.08 7.06
C GLU A 92 -22.69 -7.32 6.36
N GLU A 93 -23.25 -7.68 5.19
CA GLU A 93 -22.76 -8.80 4.37
C GLU A 93 -21.29 -8.63 3.95
N SER A 94 -20.82 -7.39 3.81
CA SER A 94 -19.46 -7.07 3.38
C SER A 94 -18.50 -6.77 4.54
N MET A 95 -18.97 -6.89 5.79
CA MET A 95 -18.19 -6.60 7.01
C MET A 95 -17.64 -5.15 7.06
N LEU A 96 -18.35 -4.18 6.47
CA LEU A 96 -17.96 -2.77 6.45
C LEU A 96 -18.73 -1.98 7.52
N ARG A 97 -18.55 -2.32 8.79
CA ARG A 97 -19.17 -1.62 9.94
C ARG A 97 -18.12 -1.08 10.90
N GLY A 98 -18.48 -0.04 11.63
CA GLY A 98 -17.70 0.44 12.77
C GLY A 98 -16.41 1.21 12.45
N GLY A 99 -16.18 1.62 11.20
CA GLY A 99 -14.93 2.28 10.83
C GLY A 99 -14.99 3.02 9.50
N VAL A 100 -13.81 3.44 9.04
CA VAL A 100 -13.61 4.12 7.75
C VAL A 100 -12.71 3.26 6.87
N PHE A 101 -13.19 2.96 5.66
CA PHE A 101 -12.48 2.12 4.70
C PHE A 101 -12.39 2.82 3.36
N ILE A 102 -11.23 2.75 2.71
CA ILE A 102 -11.05 3.31 1.37
C ILE A 102 -10.73 2.19 0.42
N PHE A 103 -11.61 1.94 -0.55
CA PHE A 103 -11.39 0.96 -1.60
C PHE A 103 -11.21 1.64 -2.94
N SER A 104 -10.29 1.13 -3.75
CA SER A 104 -10.23 1.45 -5.17
C SER A 104 -10.69 0.28 -6.01
N ARG A 105 -11.30 0.57 -7.15
CA ARG A 105 -11.64 -0.43 -8.16
C ARG A 105 -11.13 0.00 -9.51
N THR A 106 -10.48 -0.90 -10.22
CA THR A 106 -10.17 -0.74 -11.64
C THR A 106 -10.82 -1.86 -12.45
N PRO A 107 -11.08 -1.66 -13.75
CA PRO A 107 -11.62 -2.72 -14.60
C PRO A 107 -10.71 -3.95 -14.68
N HIS A 108 -9.40 -3.76 -14.51
CA HIS A 108 -8.39 -4.79 -14.73
C HIS A 108 -7.95 -5.50 -13.44
N ASP A 109 -7.97 -4.81 -12.29
CA ASP A 109 -7.42 -5.32 -11.04
C ASP A 109 -8.47 -5.52 -9.94
N GLY A 110 -9.75 -5.40 -10.28
CA GLY A 110 -10.85 -5.59 -9.32
C GLY A 110 -10.83 -4.56 -8.20
N ILE A 111 -11.31 -4.95 -7.02
CA ILE A 111 -11.41 -4.13 -5.81
C ILE A 111 -10.16 -4.37 -4.95
N ASP A 112 -9.59 -3.30 -4.41
CA ASP A 112 -8.44 -3.35 -3.53
C ASP A 112 -8.56 -2.28 -2.44
N GLU A 113 -8.11 -2.59 -1.24
CA GLU A 113 -8.19 -1.71 -0.08
C GLU A 113 -6.94 -0.83 0.01
N PHE A 114 -7.13 0.43 0.37
CA PHE A 114 -6.03 1.35 0.66
C PHE A 114 -5.63 1.22 2.14
N LEU A 115 -4.43 0.68 2.37
CA LEU A 115 -3.90 0.35 3.70
C LEU A 115 -2.75 1.26 4.16
N LEU A 116 -2.37 2.26 3.35
CA LEU A 116 -1.29 3.18 3.71
C LEU A 116 -1.80 4.27 4.66
N PRO A 117 -0.89 5.00 5.36
CA PRO A 117 -1.30 6.14 6.18
C PRO A 117 -2.16 7.12 5.40
N LEU A 118 -3.23 7.61 6.04
CA LEU A 118 -4.28 8.40 5.40
C LEU A 118 -3.81 9.83 5.09
N GLU A 119 -3.02 9.95 4.03
CA GLU A 119 -2.46 11.20 3.52
C GLU A 119 -2.73 11.35 2.02
N VAL A 120 -2.83 12.60 1.56
CA VAL A 120 -3.12 12.90 0.15
C VAL A 120 -2.06 12.31 -0.78
N ASP A 121 -0.77 12.43 -0.45
CA ASP A 121 0.30 11.93 -1.30
C ASP A 121 0.33 10.40 -1.36
N HIS A 122 0.05 9.71 -0.25
CA HIS A 122 -0.04 8.26 -0.23
C HIS A 122 -1.21 7.75 -1.08
N LEU A 123 -2.41 8.34 -0.94
CA LEU A 123 -3.55 7.95 -1.75
C LEU A 123 -3.31 8.26 -3.24
N VAL A 124 -2.77 9.44 -3.57
CA VAL A 124 -2.44 9.81 -4.95
C VAL A 124 -1.42 8.84 -5.56
N ARG A 125 -0.36 8.49 -4.82
CA ARG A 125 0.65 7.53 -5.28
C ARG A 125 0.03 6.16 -5.51
N TYR A 126 -0.72 5.64 -4.53
CA TYR A 126 -1.45 4.38 -4.64
C TYR A 126 -2.34 4.33 -5.89
N LEU A 127 -3.12 5.38 -6.16
CA LEU A 127 -4.02 5.43 -7.32
C LEU A 127 -3.28 5.55 -8.65
N HIS A 128 -2.14 6.24 -8.70
CA HIS A 128 -1.29 6.24 -9.89
C HIS A 128 -0.81 4.83 -10.23
N LEU A 129 -0.39 4.05 -9.22
CA LEU A 129 0.05 2.66 -9.41
C LEU A 129 -1.11 1.77 -9.86
N ARG A 130 -2.28 1.89 -9.22
CA ARG A 130 -3.50 1.18 -9.63
C ARG A 130 -3.95 1.55 -11.04
N GLY A 131 -3.63 2.76 -11.51
CA GLY A 131 -3.95 3.23 -12.85
C GLY A 131 -2.98 2.79 -13.94
N VAL A 132 -1.86 2.12 -13.61
CA VAL A 132 -0.89 1.67 -14.61
C VAL A 132 -1.47 0.47 -15.36
N VAL A 133 -1.65 0.65 -16.66
CA VAL A 133 -1.94 -0.47 -17.58
C VAL A 133 -0.61 -1.07 -18.02
N GLY A 134 -0.38 -2.32 -17.63
CA GLY A 134 0.82 -3.06 -18.01
C GLY A 134 0.91 -3.32 -19.51
N ASN A 135 2.13 -3.29 -20.04
CA ASN A 135 2.46 -3.68 -21.40
C ASN A 135 3.43 -4.87 -21.33
N PRO A 136 3.02 -6.08 -21.78
CA PRO A 136 3.88 -7.26 -21.77
C PRO A 136 5.21 -7.07 -22.50
N ALA A 137 5.27 -6.18 -23.50
CA ALA A 137 6.50 -5.89 -24.22
C ALA A 137 7.56 -5.15 -23.39
N ASP A 138 7.20 -4.66 -22.20
CA ASP A 138 8.15 -4.08 -21.25
C ASP A 138 8.88 -5.13 -20.41
N ILE A 139 8.38 -6.36 -20.39
CA ILE A 139 9.06 -7.48 -19.75
C ILE A 139 10.19 -7.92 -20.67
N VAL A 140 11.40 -7.95 -20.12
CA VAL A 140 12.58 -8.43 -20.83
C VAL A 140 12.51 -9.96 -20.87
N PRO A 141 12.51 -10.59 -22.06
CA PRO A 141 12.46 -12.03 -22.17
C PRO A 141 13.74 -12.64 -21.60
N PHE A 142 13.60 -13.67 -20.76
CA PHE A 142 14.73 -14.46 -20.30
C PHE A 142 15.10 -15.50 -21.37
N THR A 143 16.28 -15.36 -21.98
CA THR A 143 16.82 -16.38 -22.91
C THR A 143 17.94 -17.23 -22.32
N GLY A 144 18.47 -16.83 -21.16
CA GLY A 144 19.49 -17.56 -20.41
C GLY A 144 20.21 -16.68 -19.40
N GLU A 145 21.11 -17.30 -18.64
CA GLU A 145 21.88 -16.64 -17.58
C GLU A 145 22.78 -15.52 -18.10
N ALA A 146 23.34 -15.67 -19.30
CA ALA A 146 24.18 -14.65 -19.93
C ALA A 146 23.45 -13.32 -20.17
N ASP A 147 22.17 -13.38 -20.55
CA ASP A 147 21.35 -12.18 -20.75
C ASP A 147 21.03 -11.51 -19.42
N LEU A 148 20.68 -12.30 -18.39
CA LEU A 148 20.46 -11.77 -17.05
C LEU A 148 21.72 -11.10 -16.49
N ALA A 149 22.88 -11.71 -16.69
CA ALA A 149 24.18 -11.13 -16.33
C ALA A 149 24.45 -9.84 -17.11
N ALA A 150 24.10 -9.77 -18.39
CA ALA A 150 24.26 -8.55 -19.20
C ALA A 150 23.38 -7.39 -18.70
N LEU A 151 22.16 -7.67 -18.23
CA LEU A 151 21.28 -6.67 -17.59
C LEU A 151 21.85 -6.13 -16.27
N LEU A 152 22.69 -6.93 -15.62
CA LEU A 152 23.34 -6.59 -14.36
C LEU A 152 24.78 -6.08 -14.57
N ASP A 153 25.32 -6.05 -15.81
CA ASP A 153 26.68 -5.57 -16.06
C ASP A 153 26.80 -4.10 -15.61
N PRO A 154 27.66 -3.81 -14.63
CA PRO A 154 27.79 -2.47 -14.11
C PRO A 154 28.52 -1.51 -15.05
N ARG A 155 29.02 -1.96 -16.20
CA ARG A 155 29.49 -1.11 -17.31
C ARG A 155 28.43 -0.96 -18.38
N GLY A 156 27.37 -1.77 -18.33
CA GLY A 156 26.23 -1.72 -19.21
C GLY A 156 25.39 -0.45 -19.07
N PRO A 157 24.46 -0.24 -20.02
CA PRO A 157 23.49 0.84 -19.94
C PRO A 157 22.62 0.70 -18.69
N ARG A 158 22.06 1.82 -18.21
CA ARG A 158 21.05 1.78 -17.14
C ARG A 158 19.73 1.23 -17.68
N PRO A 159 18.89 0.63 -16.82
CA PRO A 159 19.06 0.42 -15.36
C PRO A 159 19.92 -0.79 -14.96
N ARG A 160 20.42 -0.81 -13.71
CA ARG A 160 21.29 -1.87 -13.15
C ARG A 160 20.64 -2.65 -12.00
N ALA A 161 19.32 -2.69 -12.04
CA ALA A 161 18.50 -3.45 -11.12
C ALA A 161 17.54 -4.27 -11.97
N VAL A 162 17.35 -5.53 -11.59
CA VAL A 162 16.43 -6.46 -12.21
C VAL A 162 15.42 -6.89 -11.14
N LEU A 163 14.13 -6.79 -11.45
CA LEU A 163 13.07 -7.49 -10.74
C LEU A 163 12.76 -8.75 -11.54
N ALA A 164 13.20 -9.90 -11.04
CA ALA A 164 12.97 -11.19 -11.66
C ALA A 164 11.73 -11.86 -11.04
N ARG A 165 10.75 -12.20 -11.87
CA ARG A 165 9.70 -13.16 -11.51
C ARG A 165 10.15 -14.55 -11.91
N PHE A 166 10.10 -15.47 -10.96
CA PHE A 166 10.28 -16.89 -11.20
C PHE A 166 8.90 -17.55 -11.16
N GLY A 167 8.51 -18.21 -12.25
CA GLY A 167 7.19 -18.80 -12.42
C GLY A 167 7.23 -20.07 -13.26
N ALA A 168 6.05 -20.55 -13.65
CA ALA A 168 5.92 -21.60 -14.65
C ALA A 168 4.62 -21.45 -15.44
N SER A 169 4.63 -21.86 -16.72
CA SER A 169 3.46 -21.78 -17.61
C SER A 169 2.25 -22.59 -17.14
N TRP A 170 2.46 -23.67 -16.39
CA TRP A 170 1.39 -24.52 -15.82
C TRP A 170 0.85 -23.99 -14.48
N CYS A 171 1.49 -22.98 -13.88
CA CYS A 171 1.15 -22.46 -12.56
C CYS A 171 0.04 -21.41 -12.65
N ALA A 172 -1.21 -21.82 -12.38
CA ALA A 172 -2.37 -20.92 -12.43
C ALA A 172 -2.26 -19.70 -11.50
N PHE A 173 -1.54 -19.84 -10.38
CA PHE A 173 -1.30 -18.75 -9.45
C PHE A 173 -0.27 -17.75 -9.97
N CYS A 174 0.75 -18.23 -10.69
CA CYS A 174 1.73 -17.40 -11.37
C CYS A 174 1.05 -16.54 -12.44
N ALA A 175 0.12 -17.13 -13.20
CA ALA A 175 -0.67 -16.41 -14.21
C ALA A 175 -1.53 -15.27 -13.62
N ARG A 176 -1.95 -15.36 -12.35
CA ARG A 176 -2.66 -14.27 -11.67
C ARG A 176 -1.76 -13.05 -11.42
N MET A 177 -0.45 -13.25 -11.36
CA MET A 177 0.52 -12.17 -11.16
C MET A 177 0.94 -11.48 -12.46
N ASP A 178 0.68 -12.06 -13.63
CA ASP A 178 1.14 -11.53 -14.92
C ASP A 178 0.77 -10.05 -15.07
N ARG A 179 -0.48 -9.68 -14.76
CA ARG A 179 -0.92 -8.26 -14.81
C ARG A 179 -0.13 -7.34 -13.89
N VAL A 180 0.17 -7.79 -12.68
CA VAL A 180 0.93 -7.00 -11.70
C VAL A 180 2.38 -6.83 -12.17
N ILE A 181 2.97 -7.88 -12.77
CA ILE A 181 4.32 -7.84 -13.32
C ILE A 181 4.41 -6.98 -14.58
N GLU A 182 3.43 -7.08 -15.48
CA GLU A 182 3.33 -6.20 -16.65
C GLU A 182 3.19 -4.73 -16.22
N ALA A 183 2.34 -4.44 -15.24
CA ALA A 183 2.19 -3.09 -14.69
C ALA A 183 3.49 -2.61 -14.03
N ALA A 184 4.21 -3.49 -13.32
CA ALA A 184 5.52 -3.18 -12.76
C ALA A 184 6.56 -2.89 -13.84
N ALA A 185 6.62 -3.70 -14.89
CA ALA A 185 7.51 -3.50 -16.02
C ALA A 185 7.28 -2.14 -16.69
N THR A 186 6.03 -1.80 -16.94
CA THR A 186 5.66 -0.50 -17.51
C THR A 186 5.97 0.65 -16.57
N PHE A 187 5.63 0.52 -15.29
CA PHE A 187 5.88 1.58 -14.31
C PHE A 187 7.39 1.82 -14.11
N PHE A 188 8.18 0.76 -14.00
CA PHE A 188 9.63 0.85 -13.76
C PHE A 188 10.48 0.98 -15.02
N ARG A 189 9.86 1.12 -16.21
CA ARG A 189 10.59 1.28 -17.48
C ARG A 189 11.70 2.33 -17.36
N GLY A 190 12.92 1.92 -17.74
CA GLY A 190 14.14 2.74 -17.67
C GLY A 190 14.74 2.90 -16.26
N ARG A 191 14.12 2.34 -15.22
CA ARG A 191 14.58 2.40 -13.82
C ARG A 191 14.94 1.02 -13.25
N VAL A 192 14.20 -0.02 -13.62
CA VAL A 192 14.43 -1.42 -13.27
C VAL A 192 14.08 -2.26 -14.49
N HIS A 193 14.91 -3.26 -14.81
CA HIS A 193 14.55 -4.29 -15.78
C HIS A 193 13.59 -5.28 -15.10
N VAL A 194 12.46 -5.58 -15.72
CA VAL A 194 11.57 -6.65 -15.22
C VAL A 194 11.76 -7.85 -16.11
N VAL A 195 12.15 -8.97 -15.53
CA VAL A 195 12.44 -10.21 -16.25
C VAL A 195 11.48 -11.27 -15.76
N ASP A 196 10.95 -12.05 -16.68
CA ASP A 196 10.09 -13.18 -16.38
C ASP A 196 10.79 -14.49 -16.74
N ILE A 197 10.92 -15.38 -15.76
CA ILE A 197 11.75 -16.58 -15.81
C ILE A 197 10.84 -17.79 -15.60
N ASP A 198 10.61 -18.56 -16.67
CA ASP A 198 9.88 -19.82 -16.61
C ASP A 198 10.80 -20.94 -16.09
N CYS A 199 10.65 -21.29 -14.82
CA CYS A 199 11.43 -22.35 -14.17
C CYS A 199 11.12 -23.76 -14.70
N SER A 200 10.03 -23.96 -15.44
CA SER A 200 9.75 -25.23 -16.12
C SER A 200 10.49 -25.37 -17.46
N ALA A 201 10.90 -24.24 -18.05
CA ALA A 201 11.62 -24.19 -19.31
C ALA A 201 13.09 -23.78 -19.16
N ALA A 202 13.47 -23.18 -18.03
CA ALA A 202 14.84 -22.76 -17.74
C ALA A 202 15.78 -23.98 -17.77
N SER A 203 16.78 -23.93 -18.66
CA SER A 203 17.75 -25.01 -18.80
C SER A 203 18.60 -25.17 -17.53
N ASP A 204 19.06 -26.40 -17.33
CA ASP A 204 20.12 -26.76 -16.39
C ASP A 204 19.82 -26.58 -14.90
N GLY A 205 18.58 -26.31 -14.46
CA GLY A 205 18.27 -26.14 -13.04
C GLY A 205 18.68 -24.77 -12.48
N PHE A 206 18.71 -23.73 -13.33
CA PHE A 206 19.00 -22.36 -12.94
C PHE A 206 18.18 -21.87 -11.74
N CYS A 207 16.86 -22.11 -11.74
CA CYS A 207 15.99 -21.70 -10.64
C CYS A 207 16.36 -22.35 -9.30
N GLU A 208 16.75 -23.64 -9.31
CA GLU A 208 17.20 -24.33 -8.10
C GLU A 208 18.54 -23.77 -7.60
N ARG A 209 19.48 -23.48 -8.50
CA ARG A 209 20.78 -22.88 -8.16
C ARG A 209 20.66 -21.51 -7.53
N ILE A 210 19.78 -20.66 -8.04
CA ILE A 210 19.51 -19.34 -7.45
C ILE A 210 18.56 -19.43 -6.24
N GLY A 211 18.28 -20.64 -5.75
CA GLY A 211 17.55 -20.88 -4.50
C GLY A 211 16.04 -20.63 -4.59
N VAL A 212 15.43 -20.69 -5.76
CA VAL A 212 13.96 -20.62 -5.90
C VAL A 212 13.36 -21.93 -5.40
N GLN A 213 12.75 -21.90 -4.21
CA GLN A 213 12.17 -23.08 -3.57
C GLN A 213 10.69 -23.27 -3.88
N SER A 214 9.99 -22.21 -4.28
CA SER A 214 8.57 -22.24 -4.61
C SER A 214 8.26 -21.21 -5.68
N ILE A 215 7.19 -21.41 -6.44
CA ILE A 215 6.73 -20.45 -7.45
C ILE A 215 5.30 -19.99 -7.14
N PRO A 216 4.94 -18.74 -7.45
CA PRO A 216 5.82 -17.70 -7.98
C PRO A 216 6.77 -17.15 -6.90
N ASP A 217 7.98 -16.79 -7.30
CA ASP A 217 8.95 -16.07 -6.47
C ASP A 217 9.33 -14.75 -7.14
N LEU A 218 9.71 -13.75 -6.31
CA LEU A 218 10.13 -12.44 -6.77
C LEU A 218 11.45 -12.05 -6.09
N ILE A 219 12.47 -11.87 -6.92
CA ILE A 219 13.80 -11.49 -6.46
C ILE A 219 14.21 -10.19 -7.15
N ILE A 220 14.69 -9.24 -6.34
CA ILE A 220 15.34 -8.04 -6.84
C ILE A 220 16.85 -8.30 -6.83
N LEU A 221 17.44 -8.28 -8.02
CA LEU A 221 18.87 -8.37 -8.23
C LEU A 221 19.41 -6.98 -8.52
N SER A 222 20.48 -6.58 -7.85
CA SER A 222 21.13 -5.30 -8.13
C SER A 222 22.63 -5.39 -7.90
N VAL A 223 23.37 -4.61 -8.67
CA VAL A 223 24.82 -4.47 -8.51
C VAL A 223 25.11 -3.15 -7.83
N ALA A 224 25.91 -3.20 -6.75
CA ALA A 224 26.43 -2.00 -6.11
C ALA A 224 27.22 -1.16 -7.12
N ARG A 225 27.24 0.16 -6.98
CA ARG A 225 28.09 0.97 -7.87
C ARG A 225 29.54 0.77 -7.46
N GLU A 226 30.46 0.85 -8.41
CA GLU A 226 31.91 0.86 -8.14
C GLU A 226 32.30 1.89 -7.07
N ALA A 227 31.66 3.07 -7.08
CA ALA A 227 31.83 4.09 -6.05
C ALA A 227 31.40 3.65 -4.65
N ASP A 228 30.45 2.72 -4.54
CA ASP A 228 29.89 2.23 -3.28
C ASP A 228 30.72 1.05 -2.71
N VAL A 229 31.49 0.34 -3.55
CA VAL A 229 32.32 -0.81 -3.14
C VAL A 229 33.81 -0.46 -3.04
N GLY A 230 34.25 0.62 -3.70
CA GLY A 230 35.65 1.00 -3.83
C GLY A 230 36.35 0.27 -4.99
N ALA A 231 37.21 0.98 -5.72
CA ALA A 231 37.85 0.48 -6.96
C ALA A 231 38.68 -0.80 -6.76
N GLU A 232 39.30 -0.99 -5.58
CA GLU A 232 40.07 -2.21 -5.27
C GLU A 232 39.17 -3.43 -5.03
N ALA A 233 38.06 -3.26 -4.29
CA ALA A 233 37.09 -4.34 -4.10
C ALA A 233 36.42 -4.69 -5.44
N TRP A 234 36.13 -3.67 -6.26
CA TRP A 234 35.60 -3.80 -7.61
C TRP A 234 36.51 -4.61 -8.54
N ALA A 235 37.80 -4.27 -8.58
CA ALA A 235 38.81 -5.01 -9.32
C ALA A 235 38.99 -6.46 -8.81
N GLY A 236 38.72 -6.69 -7.51
CA GLY A 236 38.74 -7.99 -6.87
C GLY A 236 37.46 -8.82 -7.00
N THR A 237 36.34 -8.26 -7.48
CA THR A 237 35.06 -8.99 -7.62
C THR A 237 35.13 -10.14 -8.63
N GLY A 238 36.21 -10.22 -9.41
CA GLY A 238 36.45 -11.32 -10.31
C GLY A 238 35.39 -11.44 -11.41
N LEU A 239 34.54 -10.43 -11.63
CA LEU A 239 33.61 -10.37 -12.77
C LEU A 239 34.45 -10.52 -14.04
N PRO A 240 34.49 -11.72 -14.64
CA PRO A 240 35.57 -12.03 -15.54
C PRO A 240 35.42 -11.17 -16.78
N HIS A 241 36.48 -10.43 -17.10
CA HIS A 241 36.59 -9.70 -18.36
C HIS A 241 36.59 -10.71 -19.50
N GLY A 242 35.40 -11.10 -19.99
CA GLY A 242 35.23 -12.04 -21.09
C GLY A 242 35.31 -13.53 -20.71
N GLY A 243 35.04 -13.91 -19.45
CA GLY A 243 34.91 -15.31 -19.05
C GLY A 243 33.60 -15.94 -19.53
N ASN A 244 33.66 -17.21 -19.92
CA ASN A 244 32.53 -18.00 -20.38
C ASN A 244 31.62 -18.33 -19.18
N TRP A 245 30.59 -17.51 -18.93
CA TRP A 245 29.60 -17.70 -17.86
C TRP A 245 28.87 -19.06 -17.91
N ALA A 246 29.03 -19.81 -19.01
CA ALA A 246 28.48 -21.15 -19.18
C ALA A 246 29.21 -22.25 -18.36
N GLU A 247 30.43 -22.00 -17.87
CA GLU A 247 31.24 -23.04 -17.21
C GLU A 247 31.34 -22.88 -15.68
N ASP A 248 31.06 -21.70 -15.13
CA ASP A 248 30.98 -21.46 -13.69
C ASP A 248 29.51 -21.20 -13.30
N PRO A 249 28.79 -22.21 -12.77
CA PRO A 249 27.41 -22.02 -12.34
C PRO A 249 27.32 -20.89 -11.32
N ILE A 250 26.24 -20.09 -11.39
CA ILE A 250 25.87 -19.12 -10.35
C ILE A 250 25.60 -19.90 -9.05
N VAL A 251 26.67 -20.23 -8.32
CA VAL A 251 26.63 -20.83 -6.98
C VAL A 251 26.86 -19.74 -5.93
N ALA A 252 27.42 -18.61 -6.34
CA ALA A 252 27.49 -17.39 -5.55
C ALA A 252 27.33 -16.19 -6.48
N LEU A 253 26.39 -15.29 -6.16
CA LEU A 253 26.36 -13.98 -6.79
C LEU A 253 27.75 -13.31 -6.59
N PRO A 254 28.35 -12.70 -7.63
CA PRO A 254 29.67 -12.06 -7.51
C PRO A 254 29.72 -11.07 -6.35
N ALA A 255 30.89 -10.87 -5.75
CA ALA A 255 31.07 -9.87 -4.70
C ALA A 255 30.52 -8.50 -5.17
N GLY A 256 29.68 -7.86 -4.36
CA GLY A 256 29.00 -6.59 -4.70
C GLY A 256 27.59 -6.71 -5.27
N PHE A 257 27.11 -7.92 -5.55
CA PHE A 257 25.69 -8.17 -5.77
C PHE A 257 24.93 -8.16 -4.44
N ARG A 258 23.70 -7.63 -4.47
CA ARG A 258 22.76 -7.71 -3.35
C ARG A 258 21.46 -8.31 -3.86
N GLU A 259 21.04 -9.37 -3.18
CA GLU A 259 19.77 -10.06 -3.40
C GLU A 259 18.76 -9.58 -2.35
N TYR A 260 17.54 -9.27 -2.81
CA TYR A 260 16.42 -9.03 -1.92
C TYR A 260 15.24 -9.88 -2.37
N ARG A 261 14.75 -10.74 -1.46
CA ARG A 261 13.54 -11.56 -1.69
C ARG A 261 12.34 -10.86 -1.09
N ALA A 262 11.29 -10.70 -1.90
CA ALA A 262 10.03 -10.16 -1.42
C ALA A 262 9.05 -11.32 -1.14
N ASN A 263 8.56 -11.42 0.09
CA ASN A 263 7.51 -12.38 0.42
C ASN A 263 6.20 -12.01 -0.30
N TRP A 264 5.55 -13.02 -0.88
CA TRP A 264 4.38 -12.88 -1.75
C TRP A 264 3.19 -12.17 -1.11
N THR A 265 2.98 -12.31 0.21
CA THR A 265 1.87 -11.66 0.92
C THR A 265 1.87 -10.14 0.74
N GLY A 266 3.05 -9.52 0.61
CA GLY A 266 3.21 -8.08 0.36
C GLY A 266 3.18 -7.66 -1.11
N ALA A 267 3.33 -8.58 -2.07
CA ALA A 267 3.49 -8.26 -3.51
C ALA A 267 2.20 -8.40 -4.34
N ARG A 268 1.03 -8.50 -3.69
CA ARG A 268 -0.28 -8.65 -4.38
C ARG A 268 -0.68 -7.45 -5.22
N SER A 269 -0.01 -6.31 -5.06
CA SER A 269 -0.27 -5.09 -5.81
C SER A 269 1.02 -4.39 -6.21
N LEU A 270 0.95 -3.55 -7.25
CA LEU A 270 2.06 -2.71 -7.67
C LEU A 270 2.53 -1.76 -6.55
N ALA A 271 1.61 -1.36 -5.64
CA ALA A 271 1.94 -0.57 -4.46
C ALA A 271 2.86 -1.32 -3.48
N GLY A 272 2.59 -2.61 -3.28
CA GLY A 272 3.46 -3.48 -2.49
C GLY A 272 4.86 -3.66 -3.10
N LEU A 273 4.93 -3.85 -4.42
CA LEU A 273 6.21 -3.91 -5.15
C LEU A 273 6.99 -2.60 -5.08
N GLU A 274 6.32 -1.47 -5.24
CA GLU A 274 6.97 -0.17 -5.13
C GLU A 274 7.48 0.09 -3.72
N TRP A 275 6.74 -0.32 -2.68
CA TRP A 275 7.20 -0.24 -1.31
C TRP A 275 8.47 -1.08 -1.10
N ALA A 276 8.50 -2.34 -1.56
CA ALA A 276 9.69 -3.20 -1.49
C ALA A 276 10.91 -2.55 -2.20
N LEU A 277 10.70 -2.00 -3.40
CA LEU A 277 11.75 -1.29 -4.15
C LEU A 277 12.18 0.03 -3.49
N HIS A 278 11.27 0.74 -2.83
CA HIS A 278 11.59 1.97 -2.10
C HIS A 278 12.41 1.68 -0.85
N THR A 279 12.05 0.64 -0.09
CA THR A 279 12.81 0.15 1.05
C THR A 279 14.23 -0.24 0.62
N HIS A 280 14.37 -0.95 -0.52
CA HIS A 280 15.67 -1.25 -1.12
C HIS A 280 16.45 0.02 -1.45
N ARG A 281 15.85 1.01 -2.11
CA ARG A 281 16.54 2.26 -2.46
C ARG A 281 17.02 3.02 -1.23
N ARG A 282 16.23 3.09 -0.14
CA ARG A 282 16.66 3.71 1.11
C ARG A 282 17.84 2.96 1.73
N PHE A 283 17.84 1.63 1.65
CA PHE A 283 18.96 0.79 2.09
C PHE A 283 20.22 1.05 1.25
N LEU A 284 20.09 1.19 -0.07
CA LEU A 284 21.19 1.51 -0.99
C LEU A 284 21.77 2.92 -0.81
N THR A 285 21.00 3.88 -0.28
CA THR A 285 21.47 5.26 -0.07
C THR A 285 22.10 5.51 1.30
N ARG A 286 22.07 4.54 2.22
CA ARG A 286 22.73 4.66 3.52
C ARG A 286 24.13 4.04 3.44
N ASP A 287 25.14 4.83 3.78
CA ASP A 287 26.54 4.40 3.87
C ASP A 287 26.70 3.30 4.94
N HIS A 288 26.64 2.04 4.51
CA HIS A 288 27.12 0.89 5.28
C HIS A 288 28.61 0.63 5.04
N ALA A 289 29.40 1.69 4.80
CA ALA A 289 30.86 1.59 4.66
C ALA A 289 31.58 1.14 5.96
N ALA A 290 30.88 1.04 7.09
CA ALA A 290 31.49 0.74 8.39
C ALA A 290 31.38 -0.73 8.86
N GLN A 291 30.66 -1.61 8.17
CA GLN A 291 30.47 -3.00 8.62
C GLN A 291 30.65 -3.96 7.45
N GLY A 292 31.89 -4.44 7.27
CA GLY A 292 32.30 -5.38 6.23
C GLY A 292 31.76 -6.80 6.42
N ALA A 293 30.44 -6.96 6.46
CA ALA A 293 29.78 -8.26 6.42
C ALA A 293 28.70 -8.23 5.33
N ALA A 294 28.73 -9.23 4.45
CA ALA A 294 27.62 -9.52 3.54
C ALA A 294 26.41 -9.91 4.40
N ALA A 295 25.53 -8.94 4.66
CA ALA A 295 24.28 -9.20 5.35
C ALA A 295 23.28 -9.81 4.36
N GLU A 296 23.07 -11.11 4.47
CA GLU A 296 21.86 -11.77 3.97
C GLU A 296 20.69 -11.30 4.84
N VAL A 297 19.85 -10.42 4.31
CA VAL A 297 18.63 -9.99 5.00
C VAL A 297 17.47 -10.76 4.40
N ALA A 298 17.24 -11.97 4.91
CA ALA A 298 16.03 -12.72 4.66
C ALA A 298 14.94 -12.23 5.62
N PHE A 299 13.87 -11.65 5.09
CA PHE A 299 12.65 -11.43 5.87
C PHE A 299 11.82 -12.71 5.81
N ASP A 300 12.06 -13.63 6.74
CA ASP A 300 11.13 -14.71 7.02
C ASP A 300 10.01 -14.18 7.95
N VAL A 301 8.76 -14.32 7.51
CA VAL A 301 7.56 -14.00 8.31
C VAL A 301 7.00 -15.28 8.93
N ARG A 302 7.80 -16.35 9.00
CA ARG A 302 7.60 -17.47 9.92
C ARG A 302 8.46 -17.21 11.14
N GLY A 303 7.81 -17.07 12.27
CA GLY A 303 8.44 -16.61 13.50
C GLY A 303 9.62 -17.49 13.88
N GLU A 304 10.82 -16.91 13.89
CA GLU A 304 11.96 -17.42 14.65
C GLU A 304 13.02 -16.34 14.94
N ASP A 305 12.99 -15.17 14.28
CA ASP A 305 13.93 -14.08 14.58
C ASP A 305 13.27 -12.87 15.29
N ALA A 306 13.09 -13.02 16.60
CA ALA A 306 12.58 -11.95 17.48
C ALA A 306 13.57 -10.77 17.63
N ALA A 307 14.84 -10.93 17.25
CA ALA A 307 15.84 -9.85 17.35
C ALA A 307 15.69 -8.80 16.24
N GLY A 308 15.26 -9.22 15.04
CA GLY A 308 14.99 -8.31 13.92
C GLY A 308 13.79 -7.38 14.19
N VAL A 309 12.73 -7.92 14.78
CA VAL A 309 11.48 -7.16 15.05
C VAL A 309 11.67 -6.13 16.16
N LYS A 310 12.48 -6.43 17.19
CA LYS A 310 12.74 -5.50 18.30
C LYS A 310 13.44 -4.21 17.85
N SER A 311 14.33 -4.32 16.85
CA SER A 311 15.06 -3.16 16.31
C SER A 311 14.17 -2.15 15.57
N LEU A 312 12.99 -2.59 15.09
CA LEU A 312 12.04 -1.74 14.38
C LEU A 312 11.14 -0.92 15.32
N PHE A 313 10.84 -1.43 16.53
CA PHE A 313 9.99 -0.72 17.50
C PHE A 313 10.76 0.30 18.36
N GLU A 314 12.06 0.08 18.62
CA GLU A 314 12.91 1.07 19.30
C GLU A 314 13.20 2.31 18.42
N LEU A 315 13.05 2.21 17.08
CA LEU A 315 13.27 3.30 16.14
C LEU A 315 12.17 4.37 16.11
N ASP A 316 10.96 4.05 16.62
CA ASP A 316 9.80 4.97 16.66
C ASP A 316 9.48 5.50 18.07
N GLY A 317 10.36 5.28 19.05
CA GLY A 317 10.22 5.87 20.40
C GLY A 317 9.03 5.35 21.22
N VAL A 318 8.48 4.19 20.86
CA VAL A 318 7.44 3.51 21.65
C VAL A 318 8.08 2.40 22.47
N ASP A 319 8.26 2.65 23.77
CA ASP A 319 8.71 1.64 24.72
C ASP A 319 7.55 0.68 25.03
N ALA A 320 7.36 -0.32 24.17
CA ALA A 320 6.43 -1.41 24.41
C ALA A 320 7.15 -2.48 25.23
N GLY A 321 7.17 -2.31 26.55
CA GLY A 321 7.66 -3.33 27.48
C GLY A 321 6.87 -4.64 27.35
N LEU A 322 7.38 -5.58 26.56
CA LEU A 322 6.89 -6.95 26.47
C LEU A 322 7.87 -7.87 27.21
N GLN A 323 7.46 -8.37 28.38
CA GLN A 323 8.07 -9.56 28.98
C GLN A 323 7.34 -10.79 28.46
N LEU A 324 8.05 -11.62 27.69
CA LEU A 324 7.58 -12.88 27.11
C LEU A 324 7.55 -14.04 28.14
N ALA A 325 7.45 -13.74 29.44
CA ALA A 325 7.51 -14.75 30.51
C ALA A 325 6.16 -15.38 30.89
N ASP A 326 5.03 -14.88 30.36
CA ASP A 326 3.69 -15.30 30.79
C ASP A 326 2.97 -16.27 29.84
N TYR A 327 3.58 -16.67 28.72
CA TYR A 327 2.99 -17.67 27.82
C TYR A 327 3.75 -18.99 27.94
N GLY A 328 3.17 -19.92 28.69
CA GLY A 328 3.70 -21.28 28.87
C GLY A 328 3.83 -22.02 27.54
N ALA A 329 4.82 -22.93 27.50
CA ALA A 329 5.09 -23.79 26.36
C ALA A 329 3.85 -24.60 25.94
N PHE A 330 3.45 -24.47 24.68
CA PHE A 330 2.45 -25.32 24.03
C PHE A 330 3.19 -26.38 23.20
N ASP A 331 3.54 -27.50 23.82
CA ASP A 331 4.23 -28.60 23.12
C ASP A 331 3.29 -29.48 22.27
N ASP A 332 1.96 -29.26 22.26
CA ASP A 332 1.00 -30.16 21.60
C ASP A 332 -0.15 -29.45 20.82
N ALA A 333 -0.08 -28.14 20.57
CA ALA A 333 -1.13 -27.46 19.80
C ALA A 333 -1.08 -27.81 18.30
N SER A 334 -2.23 -28.14 17.73
CA SER A 334 -2.35 -28.31 16.28
C SER A 334 -2.11 -26.98 15.56
N ALA A 335 -1.66 -27.03 14.29
CA ALA A 335 -1.40 -25.82 13.50
C ALA A 335 -2.63 -24.89 13.42
N GLU A 336 -3.84 -25.46 13.45
CA GLU A 336 -5.11 -24.71 13.44
C GLU A 336 -5.37 -23.96 14.77
N GLU A 337 -4.98 -24.55 15.91
CA GLU A 337 -5.06 -23.90 17.22
C GLU A 337 -4.00 -22.81 17.39
N ALA A 338 -2.81 -23.00 16.82
CA ALA A 338 -1.76 -21.98 16.78
C ALA A 338 -2.16 -20.78 15.92
N ASP A 339 -2.77 -21.00 14.76
CA ASP A 339 -3.28 -19.93 13.89
C ASP A 339 -4.45 -19.18 14.53
N ALA A 340 -5.36 -19.89 15.22
CA ALA A 340 -6.45 -19.26 15.95
C ALA A 340 -5.95 -18.39 17.13
N ALA A 341 -4.99 -18.90 17.90
CA ALA A 341 -4.37 -18.16 19.00
C ALA A 341 -3.59 -16.92 18.50
N LEU A 342 -2.93 -17.03 17.34
CA LEU A 342 -2.24 -15.90 16.71
C LEU A 342 -3.23 -14.83 16.23
N ALA A 343 -4.35 -15.24 15.62
CA ALA A 343 -5.40 -14.32 15.18
C ALA A 343 -6.03 -13.57 16.37
N GLU A 344 -6.29 -14.26 17.48
CA GLU A 344 -6.81 -13.66 18.72
C GLU A 344 -5.79 -12.69 19.34
N ALA A 345 -4.52 -13.07 19.41
CA ALA A 345 -3.45 -12.22 19.92
C ALA A 345 -3.28 -10.93 19.09
N LEU A 346 -3.37 -11.03 17.75
CA LEU A 346 -3.32 -9.87 16.85
C LEU A 346 -4.53 -8.95 17.03
N HIS A 347 -5.72 -9.52 17.22
CA HIS A 347 -6.94 -8.74 17.48
C HIS A 347 -6.85 -7.97 18.80
N ILE A 348 -6.37 -8.61 19.87
CA ILE A 348 -6.14 -7.97 21.18
C ILE A 348 -5.07 -6.88 21.07
N ALA A 349 -3.98 -7.14 20.35
CA ALA A 349 -2.91 -6.16 20.15
C ALA A 349 -3.40 -4.92 19.38
N ALA A 350 -4.21 -5.11 18.33
CA ALA A 350 -4.82 -4.03 17.57
C ALA A 350 -5.77 -3.18 18.44
N GLY A 351 -6.60 -3.82 19.26
CA GLY A 351 -7.49 -3.13 20.21
C GLY A 351 -6.72 -2.31 21.24
N ARG A 352 -5.63 -2.84 21.79
CA ARG A 352 -4.75 -2.12 22.74
C ARG A 352 -4.02 -0.94 22.08
N ALA A 353 -3.55 -1.10 20.84
CA ALA A 353 -2.91 -0.01 20.09
C ALA A 353 -3.91 1.12 19.74
N ALA A 354 -5.17 0.79 19.47
CA ALA A 354 -6.23 1.79 19.30
C ALA A 354 -6.52 2.53 20.63
N ALA A 355 -6.63 1.80 21.74
CA ALA A 355 -6.85 2.39 23.06
C ALA A 355 -5.70 3.30 23.52
N ALA A 356 -4.45 2.89 23.30
CA ALA A 356 -3.26 3.68 23.61
C ALA A 356 -3.21 4.99 22.80
N ARG A 357 -3.59 4.94 21.52
CA ARG A 357 -3.73 6.15 20.67
C ARG A 357 -4.83 7.08 21.17
N GLY A 358 -5.97 6.54 21.59
CA GLY A 358 -7.04 7.32 22.21
C GLY A 358 -6.59 8.04 23.49
N GLN A 359 -5.84 7.35 24.36
CA GLN A 359 -5.29 7.93 25.59
C GLN A 359 -4.23 9.00 25.33
N ALA A 360 -3.33 8.78 24.37
CA ALA A 360 -2.31 9.76 23.98
C ALA A 360 -2.93 11.05 23.44
N ASN A 361 -3.99 10.94 22.64
CA ASN A 361 -4.73 12.08 22.10
C ASN A 361 -5.49 12.83 23.21
N ALA A 362 -6.12 12.13 24.15
CA ALA A 362 -6.79 12.76 25.30
C ALA A 362 -5.81 13.52 26.21
N GLN A 363 -4.60 12.99 26.43
CA GLN A 363 -3.56 13.68 27.19
C GLN A 363 -2.98 14.90 26.45
N ALA A 364 -2.95 14.88 25.12
CA ALA A 364 -2.55 16.04 24.32
C ALA A 364 -3.59 17.18 24.42
N GLU A 365 -4.88 16.85 24.49
CA GLU A 365 -5.97 17.83 24.67
C GLU A 365 -5.91 18.52 26.04
N VAL A 366 -5.68 17.78 27.13
CA VAL A 366 -5.54 18.37 28.48
C VAL A 366 -4.36 19.34 28.56
N ARG A 367 -3.28 19.09 27.79
CA ARG A 367 -2.13 20.01 27.71
C ARG A 367 -2.41 21.25 26.86
N ALA A 368 -3.27 21.16 25.86
CA ALA A 368 -3.62 22.30 25.01
C ALA A 368 -4.55 23.29 25.74
N ASP A 369 -5.48 22.78 26.54
CA ASP A 369 -6.48 23.59 27.27
C ASP A 369 -5.92 24.24 28.55
N GLY A 370 -4.88 23.64 29.15
CA GLY A 370 -4.22 24.17 30.36
C GLY A 370 -3.39 25.46 30.18
N SER A 371 -3.49 26.16 29.05
CA SER A 371 -2.70 27.37 28.74
C SER A 371 -3.46 28.69 28.86
N GLN A 372 -4.75 28.69 29.22
CA GLN A 372 -5.46 29.91 29.61
C GLN A 372 -5.31 30.17 31.11
N GLN A 373 -4.39 31.06 31.47
CA GLN A 373 -4.42 31.72 32.78
C GLN A 373 -5.75 32.49 32.91
N PRO A 374 -6.43 32.44 34.07
CA PRO A 374 -7.59 33.27 34.29
C PRO A 374 -7.13 34.74 34.40
N GLY A 375 -7.53 35.55 33.44
CA GLY A 375 -7.46 37.01 33.55
C GLY A 375 -8.46 37.47 34.60
N GLU A 376 -8.00 38.35 35.48
CA GLU A 376 -8.81 39.09 36.46
C GLU A 376 -10.02 39.71 35.76
N ALA A 377 -11.22 39.36 36.25
CA ALA A 377 -12.47 39.98 35.85
C ALA A 377 -12.73 41.17 36.78
N ASP A 378 -12.79 42.36 36.18
CA ASP A 378 -13.31 43.56 36.83
C ASP A 378 -14.83 43.39 37.04
N GLU A 379 -15.25 43.63 38.29
CA GLU A 379 -16.63 43.75 38.72
C GLU A 379 -17.23 45.06 38.17
N GLU A 380 -18.22 44.96 37.29
CA GLU A 380 -19.18 46.05 37.07
C GLU A 380 -20.59 45.52 37.33
N ASP A 381 -21.17 46.09 38.38
CA ASP A 381 -22.58 46.06 38.75
C ASP A 381 -23.44 46.61 37.62
N ASP A 382 -24.56 45.95 37.31
CA ASP A 382 -25.77 46.65 36.86
C ASP A 382 -27.01 45.80 37.17
N ASP A 383 -27.80 46.35 38.08
CA ASP A 383 -29.12 45.93 38.51
C ASP A 383 -30.20 46.17 37.42
N ASP A 384 -31.34 45.50 37.61
CA ASP A 384 -32.68 45.86 37.13
C ASP A 384 -33.01 45.70 35.63
N GLU A 385 -33.78 44.67 35.28
CA GLU A 385 -35.22 44.86 34.96
C GLU A 385 -35.94 43.54 34.70
N ALA A 386 -37.00 43.33 35.47
CA ALA A 386 -38.01 42.32 35.29
C ALA A 386 -39.16 42.87 34.43
N ALA A 387 -39.65 42.09 33.47
CA ALA A 387 -41.07 41.99 33.07
C ALA A 387 -41.16 40.96 31.93
N GLU A 388 -41.90 39.86 32.12
CA GLU A 388 -43.25 39.67 31.56
C GLU A 388 -43.14 39.38 30.04
N TRP A 389 -43.54 38.22 29.54
CA TRP A 389 -44.88 37.94 29.05
C TRP A 389 -45.12 36.43 29.02
N ALA A 390 -46.31 36.04 29.49
CA ALA A 390 -46.85 34.70 29.41
C ALA A 390 -47.53 34.43 28.06
N ALA A 391 -47.64 33.14 27.73
CA ALA A 391 -48.85 32.44 27.27
C ALA A 391 -48.81 31.74 25.88
N VAL A 392 -48.91 30.40 25.98
CA VAL A 392 -49.90 29.51 25.34
C VAL A 392 -49.85 29.32 23.81
N GLY A 393 -49.71 28.05 23.40
CA GLY A 393 -50.02 27.57 22.05
C GLY A 393 -49.73 26.09 21.84
N ASP A 394 -50.60 25.22 22.36
CA ASP A 394 -50.77 23.82 21.98
C ASP A 394 -51.14 23.68 20.48
N GLY A 395 -50.72 22.61 19.83
CA GLY A 395 -50.93 22.39 18.40
C GLY A 395 -50.29 21.11 17.88
N SER A 396 -50.83 19.98 18.30
CA SER A 396 -50.62 18.68 17.68
C SER A 396 -51.31 18.61 16.32
N GLU A 397 -50.63 18.10 15.28
CA GLU A 397 -51.29 17.35 14.20
C GLU A 397 -50.29 16.42 13.49
N ALA A 398 -50.51 15.12 13.70
CA ALA A 398 -49.97 14.05 12.89
C ALA A 398 -50.89 13.84 11.68
N VAL A 399 -50.33 13.79 10.47
CA VAL A 399 -51.02 13.26 9.29
C VAL A 399 -50.11 12.21 8.65
N LEU A 400 -50.50 10.95 8.84
CA LEU A 400 -50.08 9.80 8.06
C LEU A 400 -50.85 9.79 6.73
N PHE A 401 -50.11 9.57 5.65
CA PHE A 401 -50.55 8.81 4.47
C PHE A 401 -49.42 7.91 4.00
#